data_AF-A0AA38I5C4-F1
#
_entry.id   AF-A0AA38I5C4-F1
#
_cell.length_a   1.000
_cell.length_b   1.000
_cell.length_c   1.000
_cell.angle_alpha   90.00
_cell.angle_beta   90.00
_cell.angle_gamma   90.00
#
_symmetry.space_group_name_H-M   'P 1'
#
loop_
_entity.id
_entity.type
_entity.pdbx_description
1 polymer ?
#
loop_
_entity_poly.entity_id
_entity_poly.type
_entity_poly.pdbx_seq_one_letter_code
_entity_poly.pdbx_strand_id
1 'polypeptide(L)'
;MSSRFGQNSGQVIDAAVNKLTPVNTKKSRDSAWNQFQQFCDERKYTLNKETTVSELALILKDFAFNMRRHDGEEYKEGVVKSLWNTVAKIMQEKYNEFEITFDPFKDVV
;
A
#
# COMPACT_ATOMS: atom_id res chain seq x y z
N MET A 1 25.32 -8.80 -32.30
CA MET A 1 25.41 -8.31 -30.90
C MET A 1 24.13 -8.68 -30.18
N SER A 2 24.22 -9.38 -29.05
CA SER A 2 23.05 -9.66 -28.20
C SER A 2 22.92 -8.53 -27.18
N SER A 3 21.80 -7.81 -27.18
CA SER A 3 21.53 -6.76 -26.19
C SER A 3 20.99 -7.39 -24.91
N ARG A 4 21.52 -6.98 -23.74
CA ARG A 4 21.00 -7.41 -22.41
C ARG A 4 19.54 -6.98 -22.20
N PHE A 5 19.09 -5.96 -22.92
CA PHE A 5 17.78 -5.33 -22.74
C PHE A 5 17.01 -5.21 -24.04
N GLY A 6 15.70 -5.47 -23.98
CA GLY A 6 14.79 -5.35 -25.12
C GLY A 6 14.47 -3.91 -25.51
N GLN A 7 14.04 -3.70 -26.75
CA GLN A 7 13.66 -2.40 -27.32
C GLN A 7 12.16 -2.34 -27.62
N ASN A 8 11.33 -2.74 -26.66
CA ASN A 8 9.87 -2.65 -26.82
C ASN A 8 9.41 -1.20 -26.65
N SER A 9 8.39 -0.79 -27.42
CA SER A 9 7.78 0.53 -27.28
C SER A 9 6.94 0.63 -25.99
N GLY A 10 6.80 1.84 -25.45
CA GLY A 10 6.06 2.08 -24.20
C GLY A 10 4.65 1.48 -24.22
N GLN A 11 3.92 1.62 -25.33
CA GLN A 11 2.57 1.07 -25.49
C GLN A 11 2.50 -0.46 -25.38
N VAL A 12 3.51 -1.18 -25.86
CA VAL A 12 3.59 -2.65 -25.76
C VAL A 12 3.91 -3.06 -24.31
N ILE A 13 4.75 -2.29 -23.62
CA ILE A 13 5.09 -2.49 -22.22
C ILE A 13 3.84 -2.27 -21.34
N ASP A 14 3.13 -1.17 -21.54
CA ASP A 14 1.94 -0.82 -20.76
C ASP A 14 0.81 -1.84 -20.97
N ALA A 15 0.61 -2.29 -22.21
CA ALA A 15 -0.35 -3.35 -22.51
C ALA A 15 0.03 -4.67 -21.84
N ALA A 16 1.31 -5.03 -21.78
CA ALA A 16 1.78 -6.23 -21.11
C ALA A 16 1.62 -6.15 -19.59
N VAL A 17 1.98 -5.01 -18.98
CA VAL A 17 1.89 -4.78 -17.52
C VAL A 17 0.44 -4.84 -17.05
N ASN A 18 -0.48 -4.18 -17.77
CA ASN A 18 -1.90 -4.14 -17.38
C ASN A 18 -2.63 -5.47 -17.62
N LYS A 19 -2.24 -6.24 -18.65
CA LYS A 19 -2.87 -7.53 -18.98
C LYS A 19 -2.46 -8.67 -18.06
N LEU A 20 -1.32 -8.54 -17.35
CA LEU A 20 -0.69 -9.65 -16.64
C LEU A 20 -0.73 -9.55 -15.11
N THR A 21 -1.38 -8.56 -14.49
CA THR A 21 -1.35 -8.45 -13.02
C THR A 21 -1.76 -9.79 -12.38
N PRO A 22 -0.81 -10.55 -11.78
CA PRO A 22 -1.08 -11.92 -11.40
C PRO A 22 -2.14 -11.97 -10.32
N VAL A 23 -3.00 -12.99 -10.35
CA VAL A 23 -4.06 -13.19 -9.34
C VAL A 23 -3.49 -13.17 -7.92
N ASN A 24 -2.28 -13.72 -7.73
CA ASN A 24 -1.59 -13.72 -6.44
C ASN A 24 -1.22 -12.30 -5.97
N THR A 25 -0.83 -11.40 -6.87
CA THR A 25 -0.55 -10.00 -6.55
C THR A 25 -1.81 -9.27 -6.11
N LYS A 26 -2.95 -9.53 -6.76
CA LYS A 26 -4.26 -9.00 -6.34
C LYS A 26 -4.64 -9.51 -4.95
N LYS A 27 -4.56 -10.83 -4.73
CA LYS A 27 -4.83 -11.45 -3.42
C LYS A 27 -3.92 -10.92 -2.31
N SER A 28 -2.64 -10.67 -2.60
CA SER A 28 -1.71 -10.10 -1.64
C SER A 28 -2.05 -8.65 -1.29
N ARG A 29 -2.47 -7.86 -2.29
CA ARG A 29 -2.93 -6.48 -2.10
C ARG A 29 -4.21 -6.44 -1.25
N ASP A 30 -5.20 -7.27 -1.58
CA ASP A 30 -6.47 -7.36 -0.85
C ASP A 30 -6.24 -7.84 0.60
N SER A 31 -5.36 -8.82 0.79
CA SER A 31 -4.99 -9.31 2.13
C SER A 31 -4.32 -8.22 2.97
N ALA A 32 -3.38 -7.46 2.39
CA ALA A 32 -2.73 -6.35 3.09
C ALA A 32 -3.74 -5.27 3.50
N TRP A 33 -4.68 -4.95 2.61
CA TRP A 33 -5.74 -3.99 2.90
C TRP A 33 -6.69 -4.48 4.01
N ASN A 34 -7.10 -5.75 3.97
CA ASN A 34 -7.97 -6.32 5.00
C ASN A 34 -7.31 -6.29 6.39
N GLN A 35 -6.02 -6.61 6.47
CA GLN A 35 -5.25 -6.52 7.73
C GLN A 35 -5.17 -5.08 8.24
N PHE A 36 -4.99 -4.12 7.35
CA PHE A 36 -5.01 -2.70 7.71
C PHE A 36 -6.39 -2.24 8.19
N GLN A 37 -7.47 -2.67 7.55
CA GLN A 37 -8.84 -2.35 8.00
C GLN A 37 -9.11 -2.93 9.40
N GLN A 38 -8.73 -4.19 9.65
CA GLN A 38 -8.83 -4.80 10.98
C GLN A 38 -8.05 -4.00 12.03
N PHE A 39 -6.82 -3.58 11.70
CA PHE A 39 -6.03 -2.74 12.58
C PHE A 39 -6.71 -1.39 12.87
N CYS A 40 -7.27 -0.73 11.85
CA CYS A 40 -8.02 0.51 12.02
C CYS A 40 -9.26 0.31 12.90
N ASP A 41 -10.00 -0.79 12.72
CA ASP A 41 -11.18 -1.10 13.51
C ASP A 41 -10.83 -1.32 14.99
N GLU A 42 -9.77 -2.09 15.27
CA GLU A 42 -9.27 -2.33 16.64
C GLU A 42 -8.81 -1.04 17.32
N ARG A 43 -8.15 -0.15 16.57
CA ARG A 43 -7.67 1.15 17.05
C ARG A 43 -8.74 2.25 17.02
N LYS A 44 -9.92 1.97 16.47
CA LYS A 44 -11.04 2.91 16.26
C LYS A 44 -10.66 4.12 15.39
N TYR A 45 -9.78 3.91 14.40
CA TYR A 45 -9.46 4.92 13.41
C TYR A 45 -10.59 5.09 12.40
N THR A 46 -10.97 6.34 12.13
CA THR A 46 -11.99 6.66 11.13
C THR A 46 -11.31 7.13 9.85
N LEU A 47 -11.35 6.30 8.80
CA LEU A 47 -10.87 6.63 7.47
C LEU A 47 -12.03 7.19 6.65
N ASN A 48 -12.16 8.50 6.60
CA ASN A 48 -13.14 9.19 5.77
C ASN A 48 -12.48 10.33 4.98
N LYS A 49 -13.27 11.03 4.17
CA LYS A 49 -12.82 12.20 3.38
C LYS A 49 -12.40 13.41 4.24
N GLU A 50 -12.72 13.41 5.53
CA GLU A 50 -12.40 14.49 6.46
C GLU A 50 -11.08 14.22 7.19
N THR A 51 -10.58 12.99 7.14
CA THR A 51 -9.28 12.62 7.69
C THR A 51 -8.18 13.44 7.02
N THR A 52 -7.45 14.19 7.83
CA THR A 52 -6.38 15.07 7.36
C THR A 52 -5.15 14.25 6.94
N VAL A 53 -4.34 14.82 6.05
CA VAL A 53 -3.07 14.18 5.61
C VAL A 53 -2.18 13.81 6.80
N SER A 54 -2.12 14.65 7.83
CA SER A 54 -1.36 14.37 9.06
C SER A 54 -1.89 13.16 9.82
N GLU A 55 -3.21 13.00 9.91
CA GLU A 55 -3.83 11.83 10.53
C GLU A 55 -3.56 10.56 9.71
N LEU A 56 -3.62 10.63 8.38
CA LEU A 56 -3.30 9.49 7.52
C LEU A 56 -1.84 9.05 7.70
N ALA A 57 -0.91 9.99 7.78
CA ALA A 57 0.50 9.70 8.05
C ALA A 57 0.71 9.08 9.44
N LEU A 58 0.01 9.58 10.46
CA LEU A 58 0.04 9.01 11.81
C LEU A 58 -0.50 7.58 11.84
N ILE A 59 -1.63 7.31 11.18
CA ILE A 59 -2.22 5.96 11.10
C ILE A 59 -1.26 4.99 10.41
N LEU A 60 -0.63 5.40 9.30
CA LEU A 60 0.37 4.58 8.61
C LEU A 60 1.61 4.30 9.47
N LYS A 61 2.06 5.29 10.25
CA LYS A 61 3.19 5.13 11.17
C LYS A 61 2.83 4.20 12.33
N ASP A 62 1.63 4.33 12.87
CA ASP A 62 1.11 3.44 13.92
C ASP A 62 1.00 2.01 13.40
N PHE A 63 0.46 1.83 12.20
CA PHE A 63 0.38 0.53 11.54
C PHE A 63 1.76 -0.11 11.34
N ALA A 64 2.76 0.64 10.86
CA ALA A 64 4.12 0.13 10.68
C ALA A 64 4.75 -0.37 11.98
N PHE A 65 4.49 0.31 13.10
CA PHE A 65 5.12 0.02 14.37
C PHE A 65 4.37 -1.03 15.19
N ASN A 66 3.03 -1.01 15.15
CA ASN A 66 2.18 -1.78 16.05
C ASN A 66 1.47 -2.97 15.39
N MET A 67 1.61 -3.17 14.07
CA MET A 67 1.01 -4.33 13.42
C MET A 67 1.67 -5.63 13.89
N ARG A 68 0.83 -6.58 14.34
CA ARG A 68 1.22 -7.92 14.77
C ARG A 68 0.49 -8.97 13.95
N ARG A 69 1.03 -10.19 13.97
CA ARG A 69 0.36 -11.37 13.42
C ARG A 69 -0.84 -11.75 14.29
N HIS A 70 -1.73 -12.58 13.77
CA HIS A 70 -2.91 -13.07 14.52
C HIS A 70 -2.54 -13.86 15.80
N ASP A 71 -1.34 -14.44 15.85
CA ASP A 71 -0.79 -15.13 17.02
C ASP A 71 -0.16 -14.15 18.04
N GLY A 72 -0.15 -12.86 17.76
CA GLY A 72 0.44 -11.81 18.59
C GLY A 72 1.94 -11.62 18.39
N GLU A 73 2.59 -12.43 17.54
CA GLU A 73 4.01 -12.29 17.21
C GLU A 73 4.28 -11.08 16.32
N GLU A 74 5.50 -10.57 16.41
CA GLU A 74 5.99 -9.52 15.53
C GLU A 74 6.27 -10.06 14.12
N TYR A 75 5.98 -9.24 13.11
CA TYR A 75 6.39 -9.53 11.75
C TYR A 75 7.88 -9.26 11.57
N LYS A 76 8.52 -10.03 10.67
CA LYS A 76 9.86 -9.66 10.19
C LYS A 76 9.81 -8.30 9.51
N GLU A 77 10.85 -7.49 9.68
CA GLU A 77 10.94 -6.13 9.12
C GLU A 77 10.60 -6.06 7.62
N GLY A 78 11.10 -7.00 6.82
CA GLY A 78 10.82 -7.06 5.38
C GLY A 78 9.34 -7.26 5.05
N VAL A 79 8.61 -7.99 5.91
CA VAL A 79 7.16 -8.21 5.75
C VAL A 79 6.41 -6.94 6.14
N VAL A 80 6.78 -6.29 7.25
CA VAL A 80 6.20 -5.00 7.68
C VAL A 80 6.36 -3.97 6.57
N LYS A 81 7.56 -3.82 6.01
CA LYS A 81 7.83 -2.88 4.89
C LYS A 81 6.97 -3.18 3.67
N SER A 82 6.81 -4.45 3.31
CA SER A 82 5.98 -4.86 2.17
C SER A 82 4.50 -4.51 2.38
N LEU A 83 3.98 -4.80 3.57
CA LEU A 83 2.59 -4.51 3.94
C LEU A 83 2.36 -2.99 4.00
N TRP A 84 3.26 -2.25 4.65
CA TRP A 84 3.20 -0.80 4.72
C TRP A 84 3.22 -0.15 3.34
N ASN A 85 4.16 -0.52 2.45
CA ASN A 85 4.24 0.03 1.09
C ASN A 85 2.96 -0.24 0.30
N THR A 86 2.39 -1.43 0.46
CA THR A 86 1.16 -1.84 -0.22
C THR A 86 -0.01 -0.99 0.28
N VAL A 87 -0.17 -0.86 1.59
CA VAL A 87 -1.24 -0.07 2.21
C VAL A 87 -1.09 1.42 1.90
N ALA A 88 0.12 1.97 2.00
CA ALA A 88 0.44 3.35 1.64
C ALA A 88 -0.02 3.67 0.21
N LYS A 89 0.32 2.79 -0.75
CA LYS A 89 -0.11 2.96 -2.14
C LYS A 89 -1.64 2.87 -2.29
N ILE A 90 -2.30 1.95 -1.60
CA ILE A 90 -3.77 1.84 -1.64
C ILE A 90 -4.43 3.10 -1.05
N MET A 91 -3.90 3.62 0.06
CA MET A 91 -4.41 4.86 0.67
C MET A 91 -4.20 6.05 -0.27
N GLN A 92 -3.02 6.19 -0.86
CA GLN A 92 -2.76 7.22 -1.86
C GLN A 92 -3.76 7.15 -3.03
N GLU A 93 -4.00 5.96 -3.59
CA GLU A 93 -5.00 5.76 -4.65
C GLU A 93 -6.42 6.18 -4.18
N LYS A 94 -6.85 5.72 -3.00
CA LYS A 94 -8.18 6.03 -2.44
C LYS A 94 -8.39 7.51 -2.13
N TYR A 95 -7.39 8.18 -1.57
CA TYR A 95 -7.52 9.58 -1.18
C TYR A 95 -7.37 10.53 -2.36
N ASN A 96 -6.67 10.12 -3.42
CA ASN A 96 -6.67 10.83 -4.68
C ASN A 96 -8.08 10.85 -5.33
N GLU A 97 -8.90 9.79 -5.15
CA GLU A 97 -10.32 9.80 -5.57
C GLU A 97 -11.16 10.85 -4.81
N PHE A 98 -10.71 11.30 -3.64
CA PHE A 98 -11.33 12.37 -2.85
C PHE A 98 -10.69 13.75 -3.10
N GLU A 99 -9.86 13.89 -4.13
CA GLU A 99 -9.07 15.10 -4.43
C GLU A 99 -8.10 15.52 -3.30
N ILE A 100 -7.77 14.59 -2.40
CA ILE A 100 -6.80 14.80 -1.33
C ILE A 100 -5.43 14.36 -1.82
N THR A 101 -4.52 15.32 -1.98
CA THR A 101 -3.13 15.04 -2.37
C THR A 101 -2.35 14.54 -1.16
N PHE A 102 -2.17 13.23 -1.09
CA PHE A 102 -1.41 12.54 -0.05
C PHE A 102 -0.26 11.75 -0.68
N ASP A 103 0.97 12.03 -0.28
CA ASP A 103 2.17 11.28 -0.68
C ASP A 103 2.79 10.59 0.55
N PRO A 104 2.38 9.34 0.86
CA PRO A 104 2.88 8.63 2.04
C PRO A 104 4.38 8.33 2.00
N PHE A 105 5.06 8.55 0.88
CA PHE A 105 6.50 8.34 0.73
C PHE A 105 7.32 9.61 0.92
N LYS A 106 6.67 10.77 1.00
CA LYS A 106 7.31 12.08 1.25
C LYS A 106 6.76 12.79 2.47
N ASP A 107 5.48 12.61 2.76
CA ASP A 107 4.76 13.29 3.84
C ASP A 107 4.92 12.58 5.19
N VAL A 108 5.57 11.41 5.21
CA VAL A 108 5.93 10.69 6.44
C VAL A 108 7.32 11.13 6.89
N VAL A 109 7.37 12.12 7.79
CA VAL A 109 8.58 12.63 8.46
C VAL A 109 8.72 12.05 9.87
#